data_AF-A0A7K6W4G2-F1
#
_entry.id   AF-A0A7K6W4G2-F1
#
_cell.length_a   1.000
_cell.length_b   1.000
_cell.length_c   1.000
_cell.angle_alpha   90.00
_cell.angle_beta   90.00
_cell.angle_gamma   90.00
#
_symmetry.space_group_name_H-M   'P 1'
#
loop_
_entity.id
_entity.type
_entity.pdbx_description
1 polymer ?
#
loop_
_entity_poly.entity_id
_entity_poly.type
_entity_poly.pdbx_seq_one_letter_code
_entity_poly.pdbx_strand_id
1 'polypeptide(L)'
;GNFFDEFQMEGVAAEHNEIYLELVPENLSRALKTAQSAKAVKIKLTNKHCPCLRVAVELPSLSSSSRIVTHDIPVGVIPRRLWNDFREPSVPDFDVSIYLPVLKTMKSVVERMKNLSNSIVIEANLSGEMNLKIETDLVSVTTHFKDLGNPPWASEDGCQSSAQGRDLESMAEARIDIKKLQQLLAGQQVNPTKALCNIVSKRIVHFILLHEDVSLQYFIPALA
;
A
#
# COMPACT_ATOMS: atom_id res chain seq x y z
N GLY A 1 12.63 13.04 15.32
CA GLY A 1 11.40 12.50 14.68
C GLY A 1 11.68 11.09 14.22
N ASN A 2 10.66 10.26 13.98
CA ASN A 2 10.85 8.82 13.77
C ASN A 2 11.77 8.45 12.59
N PHE A 3 11.99 9.36 11.63
CA PHE A 3 12.89 9.14 10.47
C PHE A 3 13.91 10.26 10.19
N PHE A 4 13.67 11.49 10.64
CA PHE A 4 14.51 12.64 10.32
C PHE A 4 15.04 13.33 11.59
N ASP A 5 16.33 13.65 11.59
CA ASP A 5 16.98 14.49 12.60
C ASP A 5 16.61 15.96 12.40
N GLU A 6 16.59 16.42 11.15
CA GLU A 6 16.18 17.76 10.75
C GLU A 6 15.21 17.69 9.57
N PHE A 7 14.07 18.35 9.69
CA PHE A 7 13.09 18.49 8.60
C PHE A 7 12.54 19.92 8.59
N GLN A 8 12.68 20.59 7.46
CA GLN A 8 12.17 21.93 7.24
C GLN A 8 11.45 21.97 5.89
N MET A 9 10.20 22.45 5.92
CA MET A 9 9.36 22.59 4.73
C MET A 9 8.57 23.89 4.83
N GLU A 10 8.58 24.64 3.74
CA GLU A 10 7.85 25.90 3.59
C GLU A 10 7.20 25.90 2.21
N GLY A 11 5.86 25.87 2.21
CA GLY A 11 5.02 25.97 1.03
C GLY A 11 4.91 27.41 0.54
N VAL A 12 4.23 27.59 -0.60
CA VAL A 12 4.10 28.91 -1.25
C VAL A 12 3.19 29.87 -0.48
N ALA A 13 2.30 29.36 0.37
CA ALA A 13 1.38 30.17 1.18
C ALA A 13 1.23 29.61 2.60
N ALA A 14 1.14 30.49 3.59
CA ALA A 14 0.99 30.11 5.00
C ALA A 14 -0.30 29.34 5.31
N GLU A 15 -1.36 29.56 4.52
CA GLU A 15 -2.66 28.88 4.68
C GLU A 15 -2.68 27.45 4.11
N HIS A 16 -1.74 27.12 3.22
CA HIS A 16 -1.63 25.82 2.56
C HIS A 16 -0.16 25.41 2.50
N ASN A 17 0.39 25.05 3.65
CA ASN A 17 1.79 24.65 3.83
C ASN A 17 2.03 23.20 3.37
N GLU A 18 1.66 22.89 2.13
CA GLU A 18 1.81 21.57 1.52
C GLU A 18 2.50 21.71 0.17
N ILE A 19 3.26 20.69 -0.25
CA ILE A 19 3.94 20.67 -1.55
C ILE A 19 3.72 19.31 -2.19
N TYR A 20 2.93 19.29 -3.26
CA TYR A 20 2.67 18.10 -4.05
C TYR A 20 3.68 17.99 -5.21
N LEU A 21 4.41 16.89 -5.24
CA LEU A 21 5.45 16.61 -6.22
C LEU A 21 5.16 15.28 -6.93
N GLU A 22 5.25 15.30 -8.25
CA GLU A 22 5.20 14.11 -9.08
C GLU A 22 6.62 13.70 -9.46
N LEU A 23 6.96 12.42 -9.31
CA LEU A 23 8.27 11.88 -9.69
C LEU A 23 8.16 10.44 -10.14
N VAL A 24 9.13 10.00 -10.95
CA VAL A 24 9.20 8.61 -11.40
C VAL A 24 9.74 7.74 -10.25
N PRO A 25 8.97 6.75 -9.75
CA PRO A 25 9.37 5.95 -8.57
C PRO A 25 10.70 5.20 -8.76
N GLU A 26 11.02 4.79 -9.99
CA GLU A 26 12.27 4.09 -10.30
C GLU A 26 13.51 4.96 -10.03
N ASN A 27 13.43 6.26 -10.32
CA ASN A 27 14.54 7.19 -10.09
C ASN A 27 14.78 7.37 -8.59
N LEU A 28 13.71 7.47 -7.81
CA LEU A 28 13.79 7.54 -6.36
C LEU A 28 14.31 6.24 -5.75
N SER A 29 13.80 5.09 -6.20
CA SER A 29 14.29 3.78 -5.76
C SER A 29 15.78 3.60 -6.02
N ARG A 30 16.26 4.01 -7.20
CA ARG A 30 17.68 3.94 -7.55
C ARG A 30 18.55 4.83 -6.65
N ALA A 31 18.10 6.05 -6.36
CA ALA A 31 18.82 6.97 -5.45
C ALA A 31 18.80 6.51 -3.99
N LEU A 32 17.72 5.85 -3.54
CA LEU A 32 17.62 5.32 -2.18
C LEU A 32 18.40 4.00 -2.00
N LYS A 33 18.61 3.22 -3.05
CA LYS A 33 19.49 2.03 -2.97
C LYS A 33 20.91 2.38 -2.57
N THR A 34 21.45 3.48 -3.09
CA THR A 34 22.77 3.99 -2.67
C THR A 34 22.77 4.53 -1.24
N ALA A 35 21.61 4.97 -0.74
CA ALA A 35 21.45 5.46 0.62
C ALA A 35 21.46 4.35 1.69
N GLN A 36 21.18 3.09 1.31
CA GLN A 36 21.13 1.98 2.27
C GLN A 36 22.45 1.74 3.02
N SER A 37 23.59 2.04 2.39
CA SER A 37 24.92 1.91 2.98
C SER A 37 25.52 3.26 3.41
N ALA A 38 24.72 4.31 3.45
CA ALA A 38 25.17 5.67 3.73
C ALA A 38 25.18 5.98 5.22
N LYS A 39 26.04 6.92 5.61
CA LYS A 39 26.07 7.48 6.96
C LYS A 39 25.00 8.54 7.16
N ALA A 40 24.75 9.36 6.13
CA ALA A 40 23.76 10.43 6.16
C ALA A 40 23.13 10.61 4.77
N VAL A 41 21.87 11.05 4.77
CA VAL A 41 21.10 11.33 3.56
C VAL A 41 20.46 12.70 3.71
N LYS A 42 20.66 13.57 2.72
CA LYS A 42 20.06 14.90 2.67
C LYS A 42 19.20 15.01 1.42
N ILE A 43 17.91 15.25 1.63
CA ILE A 43 16.94 15.44 0.55
C ILE A 43 16.60 16.93 0.48
N LYS A 44 16.76 17.54 -0.69
CA LYS A 44 16.50 18.97 -0.91
C LYS A 44 15.82 19.20 -2.25
N LEU A 45 14.74 19.97 -2.25
CA LEU A 45 14.14 20.47 -3.49
C LEU A 45 15.01 21.59 -4.06
N THR A 46 15.39 21.49 -5.33
CA THR A 46 16.25 22.47 -6.00
C THR A 46 15.66 22.84 -7.36
N ASN A 47 15.76 24.12 -7.74
CA ASN A 47 15.28 24.60 -9.02
C ASN A 47 16.43 25.34 -9.71
N LYS A 48 17.20 24.62 -10.54
CA LYS A 48 18.31 25.21 -11.31
C LYS A 48 17.89 25.44 -12.77
N HIS A 49 17.75 24.36 -13.53
CA HIS A 49 17.26 24.38 -14.91
C HIS A 49 15.84 23.77 -15.02
N CYS A 50 15.57 22.78 -14.17
CA CYS A 50 14.26 22.23 -13.91
C CYS A 50 14.12 21.97 -12.39
N PRO A 51 12.88 21.88 -11.88
CA PRO A 51 12.63 21.44 -10.51
C PRO A 51 13.09 19.99 -10.34
N CYS A 52 14.05 19.79 -9.44
CA CYS A 52 14.62 18.49 -9.11
C CYS A 52 14.66 18.26 -7.61
N LEU A 53 14.31 17.05 -7.18
CA LEU A 53 14.56 16.54 -5.85
C LEU A 53 16.00 16.01 -5.80
N ARG A 54 16.88 16.78 -5.15
CA ARG A 54 18.27 16.39 -4.94
C ARG A 54 18.38 15.49 -3.71
N VAL A 55 18.88 14.28 -3.91
CA VAL A 55 19.23 13.33 -2.85
C VAL A 55 20.75 13.27 -2.77
N ALA A 56 21.33 13.89 -1.74
CA ALA A 56 22.75 13.83 -1.45
C ALA A 56 23.01 12.76 -0.38
N VAL A 57 23.83 11.77 -0.72
CA VAL A 57 24.11 10.58 0.07
C VAL A 57 25.56 10.59 0.47
N GLU A 58 25.84 10.63 1.78
CA GLU A 58 27.19 10.58 2.32
C GLU A 58 27.57 9.13 2.62
N LEU A 59 28.47 8.56 1.82
CA LEU A 59 28.92 7.18 1.97
C LEU A 59 30.14 7.09 2.90
N PRO A 60 30.23 6.03 3.73
CA PRO A 60 31.42 5.75 4.52
C PRO A 60 32.61 5.47 3.59
N SER A 61 33.75 6.10 3.87
CA SER A 61 35.01 5.88 3.15
C SER A 61 36.10 5.43 4.11
N LEU A 62 37.00 4.54 3.65
CA LEU A 62 38.21 4.14 4.36
C LEU A 62 39.31 5.22 4.33
N SER A 63 39.11 6.28 3.54
CA SER A 63 39.99 7.46 3.48
C SER A 63 39.45 8.60 4.35
N SER A 64 40.31 9.54 4.76
CA SER A 64 39.94 10.70 5.60
C SER A 64 38.95 11.68 4.95
N SER A 65 38.56 11.47 3.69
CA SER A 65 37.57 12.27 2.96
C SER A 65 36.25 11.51 2.79
N SER A 66 35.13 12.13 3.18
CA SER A 66 33.80 11.59 2.92
C SER A 66 33.45 11.63 1.43
N ARG A 67 32.76 10.61 0.94
CA ARG A 67 32.30 10.52 -0.46
C ARG A 67 30.83 10.90 -0.51
N ILE A 68 30.51 11.97 -1.24
CA ILE A 68 29.14 12.44 -1.39
C ILE A 68 28.65 12.09 -2.80
N VAL A 69 27.65 11.23 -2.88
CA VAL A 69 26.95 10.89 -4.13
C VAL A 69 25.70 11.75 -4.21
N THR A 70 25.53 12.49 -5.30
CA THR A 70 24.36 13.36 -5.49
C THR A 70 23.50 12.85 -6.64
N HIS A 71 22.23 12.61 -6.37
CA HIS A 71 21.22 12.25 -7.38
C HIS A 71 20.26 13.42 -7.55
N ASP A 72 20.19 13.99 -8.75
CA ASP A 72 19.19 15.00 -9.11
C ASP A 72 18.03 14.30 -9.83
N ILE A 73 16.90 14.13 -9.12
CA ILE A 73 15.70 13.48 -9.66
C ILE A 73 14.76 14.56 -10.19
N PRO A 74 14.41 14.58 -11.49
CA PRO A 74 13.45 15.55 -12.01
C PRO A 74 12.07 15.32 -11.37
N VAL A 75 11.41 16.40 -10.95
CA VAL A 75 10.07 16.36 -10.36
C VAL A 75 9.12 17.33 -11.04
N GLY A 76 7.86 16.94 -11.21
CA GLY A 76 6.77 17.83 -11.62
C GLY A 76 6.14 18.47 -10.39
N VAL A 77 5.99 19.80 -10.38
CA VAL A 77 5.24 20.47 -9.30
C VAL A 77 3.77 20.45 -9.64
N ILE A 78 2.94 19.83 -8.79
CA ILE A 78 1.50 19.70 -9.03
C ILE A 78 0.82 21.03 -8.68
N PRO A 79 0.08 21.66 -9.61
CA PRO A 79 -0.65 22.90 -9.34
C PRO A 79 -1.75 22.72 -8.29
N ARG A 80 -1.97 23.75 -7.46
CA ARG A 80 -2.99 23.76 -6.38
C ARG A 80 -4.41 23.37 -6.80
N ARG A 81 -4.76 23.62 -8.06
CA ARG A 81 -6.08 23.29 -8.61
C ARG A 81 -6.38 21.79 -8.56
N LEU A 82 -5.35 20.95 -8.63
CA LEU A 82 -5.47 19.50 -8.65
C LEU A 82 -5.27 18.86 -7.27
N TRP A 83 -4.94 19.63 -6.22
CA TRP A 83 -4.62 19.05 -4.91
C TRP A 83 -5.79 18.28 -4.29
N ASN A 84 -7.02 18.69 -4.59
CA ASN A 84 -8.22 17.99 -4.14
C ASN A 84 -8.29 16.54 -4.66
N ASP A 85 -7.75 16.28 -5.86
CA ASP A 85 -7.77 14.95 -6.48
C ASP A 85 -6.70 14.02 -5.89
N PHE A 86 -5.67 14.58 -5.26
CA PHE A 86 -4.58 13.85 -4.59
C PHE A 86 -4.80 13.71 -3.08
N ARG A 87 -5.94 14.15 -2.57
CA ARG A 87 -6.29 13.93 -1.17
C ARG A 87 -6.58 12.45 -0.95
N GLU A 88 -6.17 11.94 0.19
CA GLU A 88 -6.46 10.57 0.60
C GLU A 88 -7.99 10.33 0.52
N PRO A 89 -8.45 9.31 -0.23
CA PRO A 89 -9.86 9.03 -0.34
C PRO A 89 -10.42 8.64 1.03
N SER A 90 -11.60 9.16 1.37
CA SER A 90 -12.31 8.71 2.58
C SER A 90 -12.60 7.23 2.46
N VAL A 91 -12.12 6.45 3.43
CA VAL A 91 -12.42 5.02 3.55
C VAL A 91 -13.94 4.82 3.63
N PRO A 92 -14.56 4.10 2.67
CA PRO A 92 -15.99 3.79 2.75
C PRO A 92 -16.24 2.75 3.86
N ASP A 93 -17.48 2.68 4.33
CA ASP A 93 -17.91 1.63 5.25
C ASP A 93 -17.68 0.25 4.63
N PHE A 94 -16.94 -0.60 5.34
CA PHE A 94 -16.54 -1.92 4.86
C PHE A 94 -17.60 -2.96 5.21
N ASP A 95 -17.86 -3.91 4.30
CA ASP A 95 -18.80 -4.99 4.59
C ASP A 95 -18.18 -6.04 5.52
N VAL A 96 -16.90 -6.35 5.31
CA VAL A 96 -16.12 -7.29 6.10
C VAL A 96 -14.68 -6.80 6.23
N SER A 97 -14.13 -6.92 7.43
CA SER A 97 -12.73 -6.65 7.73
C SER A 97 -12.11 -7.88 8.39
N ILE A 98 -10.97 -8.32 7.87
CA ILE A 98 -10.26 -9.52 8.33
C ILE A 98 -8.75 -9.27 8.34
N TYR A 99 -8.03 -9.88 9.28
CA TYR A 99 -6.56 -9.87 9.23
C TYR A 99 -6.07 -10.76 8.10
N LEU A 100 -5.02 -10.32 7.40
CA LEU A 100 -4.43 -11.10 6.32
C LEU A 100 -3.58 -12.26 6.87
N PRO A 101 -3.56 -13.41 6.18
CA PRO A 101 -2.60 -14.46 6.45
C PRO A 101 -1.18 -13.99 6.16
N VAL A 102 -0.20 -14.85 6.45
CA VAL A 102 1.21 -14.59 6.12
C VAL A 102 1.36 -14.23 4.63
N LEU A 103 1.77 -13.00 4.35
CA LEU A 103 1.84 -12.46 2.98
C LEU A 103 2.76 -13.27 2.06
N LYS A 104 3.82 -13.90 2.59
CA LYS A 104 4.70 -14.80 1.82
C LYS A 104 3.96 -16.03 1.28
N THR A 105 3.09 -16.62 2.11
CA THR A 105 2.29 -17.79 1.73
C THR A 105 1.23 -17.36 0.72
N MET A 106 0.53 -16.27 0.99
CA MET A 106 -0.46 -15.70 0.06
C MET A 106 0.17 -15.35 -1.30
N LYS A 107 1.36 -14.76 -1.30
CA LYS A 107 2.13 -14.47 -2.52
C LYS A 107 2.41 -15.73 -3.35
N SER A 108 2.89 -16.78 -2.69
CA SER A 108 3.19 -18.07 -3.37
C SER A 108 1.93 -18.69 -4.00
N VAL A 109 0.79 -18.57 -3.32
CA VAL A 109 -0.51 -19.03 -3.83
C VAL A 109 -0.94 -18.20 -5.04
N VAL A 110 -0.94 -16.86 -4.91
CA VAL A 110 -1.33 -15.92 -5.97
C VAL A 110 -0.44 -16.07 -7.21
N GLU A 111 0.85 -16.34 -7.05
CA GLU A 111 1.79 -16.55 -8.17
C GLU A 111 1.45 -17.82 -8.98
N ARG A 112 1.08 -18.91 -8.30
CA ARG A 112 0.62 -20.15 -8.99
C ARG A 112 -0.72 -19.94 -9.67
N MET A 113 -1.64 -19.27 -8.97
CA MET A 113 -2.99 -18.94 -9.40
C MET A 113 -3.03 -18.05 -10.64
N LYS A 114 -2.09 -17.11 -10.77
CA LYS A 114 -1.95 -16.23 -11.94
C LYS A 114 -1.71 -17.00 -13.25
N ASN A 115 -1.06 -18.16 -13.19
CA ASN A 115 -0.84 -18.98 -14.38
C ASN A 115 -2.13 -19.62 -14.91
N LEU A 116 -3.19 -19.66 -14.09
CA LEU A 116 -4.48 -20.25 -14.44
C LEU A 116 -5.48 -19.19 -14.95
N SER A 117 -5.57 -18.05 -14.26
CA SER A 117 -6.51 -16.99 -14.62
C SER A 117 -5.96 -15.61 -14.28
N ASN A 118 -6.45 -14.59 -15.00
CA ASN A 118 -6.17 -13.19 -14.71
C ASN A 118 -7.12 -12.57 -13.65
N SER A 119 -8.17 -13.29 -13.26
CA SER A 119 -9.13 -12.83 -12.24
C SER A 119 -9.17 -13.78 -11.06
N ILE A 120 -9.23 -13.23 -9.86
CA ILE A 120 -9.34 -13.97 -8.60
C ILE A 120 -10.54 -13.43 -7.81
N VAL A 121 -11.30 -14.33 -7.19
CA VAL A 121 -12.39 -13.99 -6.28
C VAL A 121 -11.84 -14.11 -4.86
N ILE A 122 -11.94 -13.02 -4.10
CA ILE A 122 -11.61 -12.99 -2.68
C ILE A 122 -12.92 -13.03 -1.91
N GLU A 123 -13.03 -13.99 -1.02
CA GLU A 123 -14.14 -14.14 -0.09
C GLU A 123 -13.61 -13.99 1.33
N ALA A 124 -14.36 -13.31 2.20
CA ALA A 124 -14.05 -13.28 3.64
C ALA A 124 -15.34 -13.27 4.46
N ASN A 125 -15.25 -13.77 5.68
CA ASN A 125 -16.34 -13.75 6.66
C ASN A 125 -15.94 -13.01 7.95
N LEU A 126 -16.90 -12.89 8.87
CA LEU A 126 -16.71 -12.28 10.18
C LEU A 126 -16.22 -13.29 11.25
N SER A 127 -16.09 -14.57 10.89
CA SER A 127 -15.62 -15.64 11.78
C SER A 127 -14.13 -15.99 11.63
N GLY A 128 -13.42 -15.31 10.72
CA GLY A 128 -11.98 -15.45 10.58
C GLY A 128 -11.53 -16.41 9.48
N GLU A 129 -12.38 -16.66 8.50
CA GLU A 129 -12.04 -17.42 7.30
C GLU A 129 -12.01 -16.50 6.06
N MET A 130 -11.01 -16.73 5.22
CA MET A 130 -10.80 -16.05 3.95
C MET A 130 -10.55 -17.09 2.86
N ASN A 131 -11.26 -16.98 1.74
CA ASN A 131 -11.03 -17.84 0.58
C ASN A 131 -10.50 -17.04 -0.61
N LEU A 132 -9.59 -17.68 -1.34
CA LEU A 132 -9.12 -17.24 -2.65
C LEU A 132 -9.58 -18.25 -3.69
N LYS A 133 -10.50 -17.86 -4.56
CA LYS A 133 -11.09 -18.73 -5.58
C LYS A 133 -10.72 -18.27 -6.99
N ILE A 134 -10.37 -19.23 -7.83
CA ILE A 134 -10.20 -19.06 -9.27
C ILE A 134 -11.07 -20.09 -9.98
N GLU A 135 -11.85 -19.61 -10.94
CA GLU A 135 -12.72 -20.43 -11.77
C GLU A 135 -12.34 -20.21 -13.24
N THR A 136 -12.03 -21.30 -13.92
CA THR A 136 -11.72 -21.36 -15.36
C THR A 136 -12.46 -22.54 -15.98
N ASP A 137 -12.56 -22.58 -17.30
CA ASP A 137 -13.31 -23.63 -18.02
C ASP A 137 -12.79 -25.05 -17.76
N LEU A 138 -11.53 -25.20 -17.36
CA LEU A 138 -10.87 -26.50 -17.16
C LEU A 138 -10.65 -26.85 -15.68
N VAL A 139 -10.38 -25.86 -14.83
CA VAL A 139 -9.99 -26.07 -13.43
C VAL A 139 -10.58 -24.99 -12.53
N SER A 140 -11.13 -25.39 -11.39
CA SER A 140 -11.43 -24.52 -10.27
C SER A 140 -10.41 -24.76 -9.15
N VAL A 141 -9.80 -23.68 -8.67
CA VAL A 141 -8.85 -23.73 -7.55
C VAL A 141 -9.36 -22.83 -6.45
N THR A 142 -9.61 -23.41 -5.27
CA THR A 142 -9.93 -22.67 -4.05
C THR A 142 -8.81 -22.87 -3.04
N THR A 143 -8.39 -21.78 -2.40
CA THR A 143 -7.47 -21.82 -1.25
C THR A 143 -8.18 -21.22 -0.06
N HIS A 144 -8.28 -22.00 1.02
CA HIS A 144 -8.96 -21.64 2.24
C HIS A 144 -7.93 -21.26 3.30
N PHE A 145 -8.07 -20.06 3.85
CA PHE A 145 -7.32 -19.59 5.02
C PHE A 145 -8.28 -19.53 6.20
N LYS A 146 -7.93 -20.21 7.28
CA LYS A 146 -8.70 -20.29 8.52
C LYS A 146 -7.92 -19.67 9.67
N ASP A 147 -8.61 -19.42 10.78
CA ASP A 147 -8.03 -18.90 12.02
C ASP A 147 -7.39 -17.50 11.85
N LEU A 148 -7.95 -16.68 10.95
CA LEU A 148 -7.60 -15.26 10.83
C LEU A 148 -8.44 -14.49 11.86
N GLY A 149 -7.84 -13.61 12.65
CA GLY A 149 -8.64 -12.78 13.54
C GLY A 149 -9.47 -11.75 12.75
N ASN A 150 -10.53 -11.24 13.37
CA ASN A 150 -11.27 -10.07 12.91
C ASN A 150 -10.99 -8.89 13.85
N PRO A 151 -10.82 -7.67 13.33
CA PRO A 151 -10.67 -6.52 14.20
C PRO A 151 -11.99 -6.23 14.94
N PRO A 152 -11.93 -5.71 16.18
CA PRO A 152 -13.10 -5.56 17.06
C PRO A 152 -14.15 -4.59 16.50
N TRP A 153 -13.75 -3.59 15.71
CA TRP A 153 -14.67 -2.66 15.06
C TRP A 153 -15.51 -3.30 13.94
N ALA A 154 -15.14 -4.48 13.45
CA ALA A 154 -16.03 -5.28 12.60
C ALA A 154 -17.22 -5.88 13.39
N SER A 155 -17.11 -5.94 14.71
CA SER A 155 -18.11 -6.47 15.64
C SER A 155 -18.77 -5.38 16.50
N GLU A 156 -18.14 -4.20 16.62
CA GLU A 156 -18.54 -3.10 17.52
C GLU A 156 -19.13 -1.88 16.80
N ASP A 157 -19.52 -1.99 15.52
CA ASP A 157 -20.36 -0.96 14.92
C ASP A 157 -21.78 -1.04 15.51
N GLY A 158 -21.98 -0.27 16.56
CA GLY A 158 -23.28 0.21 17.04
C GLY A 158 -24.00 1.12 16.03
N CYS A 159 -23.92 0.82 14.74
CA CYS A 159 -24.83 1.36 13.73
C CYS A 159 -26.14 0.57 13.77
N GLN A 160 -26.96 0.91 14.76
CA GLN A 160 -28.40 0.64 14.76
C GLN A 160 -29.05 1.39 13.58
N SER A 161 -28.93 0.85 12.36
CA SER A 161 -29.83 1.18 11.23
C SER A 161 -29.78 0.22 10.03
N SER A 162 -28.91 -0.79 9.95
CA SER A 162 -29.03 -1.80 8.87
C SER A 162 -28.41 -3.18 9.10
N ALA A 163 -27.81 -3.46 10.27
CA ALA A 163 -27.13 -4.73 10.55
C ALA A 163 -27.96 -5.75 11.36
N GLN A 164 -29.30 -5.68 11.31
CA GLN A 164 -30.13 -6.81 11.74
C GLN A 164 -30.16 -7.84 10.60
N GLY A 165 -29.26 -8.82 10.65
CA GLY A 165 -29.38 -10.06 9.88
C GLY A 165 -28.33 -10.32 8.80
N ARG A 166 -27.05 -9.99 9.02
CA ARG A 166 -25.98 -10.67 8.27
C ARG A 166 -25.46 -11.82 9.13
N ASP A 167 -25.66 -13.05 8.64
CA ASP A 167 -25.11 -14.25 9.28
C ASP A 167 -23.59 -14.10 9.41
N LEU A 168 -23.04 -14.49 10.57
CA LEU A 168 -21.60 -14.46 10.85
C LEU A 168 -20.77 -15.27 9.82
N GLU A 169 -21.43 -16.19 9.12
CA GLU A 169 -20.85 -17.04 8.07
C GLU A 169 -21.08 -16.51 6.64
N SER A 170 -21.82 -15.40 6.47
CA SER A 170 -22.04 -14.81 5.15
C SER A 170 -20.72 -14.32 4.57
N MET A 171 -20.32 -14.92 3.45
CA MET A 171 -19.07 -14.57 2.77
C MET A 171 -19.28 -13.36 1.87
N ALA A 172 -18.57 -12.26 2.17
CA ALA A 172 -18.49 -11.13 1.26
C ALA A 172 -17.48 -11.45 0.15
N GLU A 173 -17.93 -11.41 -1.10
CA GLU A 173 -17.12 -11.70 -2.28
C GLU A 173 -16.74 -10.43 -3.06
N ALA A 174 -15.51 -10.40 -3.55
CA ALA A 174 -15.05 -9.40 -4.51
C ALA A 174 -14.12 -10.04 -5.54
N ARG A 175 -14.48 -9.91 -6.81
CA ARG A 175 -13.64 -10.33 -7.94
C ARG A 175 -12.66 -9.23 -8.27
N ILE A 176 -11.36 -9.51 -8.33
CA ILE A 176 -10.32 -8.54 -8.65
C ILE A 176 -9.32 -9.06 -9.69
N ASP A 177 -8.54 -8.15 -10.26
CA ASP A 177 -7.42 -8.49 -11.14
C ASP A 177 -6.24 -9.04 -10.31
N ILE A 178 -5.84 -10.28 -10.61
CA ILE A 178 -4.75 -10.94 -9.89
C ILE A 178 -3.40 -10.23 -10.08
N LYS A 179 -3.19 -9.52 -11.18
CA LYS A 179 -1.95 -8.78 -11.44
C LYS A 179 -1.78 -7.62 -10.46
N LYS A 180 -2.87 -6.92 -10.12
CA LYS A 180 -2.85 -5.84 -9.13
C LYS A 180 -2.55 -6.38 -7.73
N LEU A 181 -3.19 -7.50 -7.37
CA LEU A 181 -2.91 -8.18 -6.11
C LEU A 181 -1.45 -8.68 -6.05
N GLN A 182 -0.94 -9.26 -7.14
CA GLN A 182 0.44 -9.70 -7.22
C GLN A 182 1.42 -8.53 -7.08
N GLN A 183 1.16 -7.38 -7.70
CA GLN A 183 2.01 -6.19 -7.56
C GLN A 183 2.13 -5.74 -6.10
N LEU A 184 1.02 -5.72 -5.35
CA LEU A 184 1.02 -5.45 -3.92
C LEU A 184 1.87 -6.47 -3.16
N LEU A 185 1.61 -7.76 -3.36
CA LEU A 185 2.30 -8.86 -2.67
C LEU A 185 3.80 -8.96 -3.05
N ALA A 186 4.17 -8.57 -4.26
CA ALA A 186 5.56 -8.55 -4.72
C ALA A 186 6.36 -7.43 -4.06
N GLY A 187 5.72 -6.28 -3.79
CA GLY A 187 6.35 -5.14 -3.09
C GLY A 187 6.65 -5.40 -1.61
N GLN A 188 5.98 -6.39 -1.00
CA GLN A 188 6.18 -6.72 0.41
C GLN A 188 7.33 -7.73 0.57
N GLN A 189 8.53 -7.23 0.85
CA GLN A 189 9.69 -8.08 1.20
C GLN A 189 9.72 -8.46 2.68
N VAL A 190 9.15 -7.62 3.54
CA VAL A 190 9.05 -7.81 4.99
C VAL A 190 7.59 -8.04 5.35
N ASN A 191 7.33 -8.90 6.35
CA ASN A 191 5.97 -9.07 6.86
C ASN A 191 5.60 -7.83 7.67
N PRO A 192 4.50 -7.14 7.35
CA PRO A 192 4.02 -6.00 8.13
C PRO A 192 3.62 -6.44 9.54
N THR A 193 3.67 -5.50 10.48
CA THR A 193 3.28 -5.72 11.88
C THR A 193 1.77 -5.98 11.99
N LYS A 194 0.97 -5.30 11.17
CA LYS A 194 -0.46 -5.57 11.00
C LYS A 194 -0.83 -5.49 9.52
N ALA A 195 -1.64 -6.44 9.07
CA ALA A 195 -2.16 -6.46 7.71
C ALA A 195 -3.66 -6.73 7.76
N LEU A 196 -4.43 -5.84 7.17
CA LEU A 196 -5.89 -5.91 7.10
C LEU A 196 -6.33 -5.99 5.65
N CYS A 197 -7.35 -6.80 5.41
CA CYS A 197 -8.10 -6.84 4.18
C CYS A 197 -9.54 -6.42 4.50
N ASN A 198 -9.97 -5.34 3.88
CA ASN A 198 -11.34 -4.86 3.96
C ASN A 198 -12.00 -5.09 2.61
N ILE A 199 -13.15 -5.75 2.61
CA ILE A 199 -13.90 -6.07 1.40
C ILE A 199 -15.18 -5.25 1.39
N VAL A 200 -15.43 -4.56 0.29
CA VAL A 200 -16.72 -3.96 -0.06
C VAL A 200 -17.28 -4.77 -1.22
N SER A 201 -18.35 -5.51 -0.95
CA SER A 201 -18.91 -6.52 -1.85
C SER A 201 -19.13 -5.94 -3.24
N LYS A 202 -18.57 -6.61 -4.25
CA LYS A 202 -18.71 -6.24 -5.68
C LYS A 202 -18.26 -4.81 -6.04
N ARG A 203 -17.51 -4.10 -5.18
CA ARG A 203 -17.02 -2.74 -5.46
C ARG A 203 -15.51 -2.61 -5.37
N ILE A 204 -14.94 -2.81 -4.18
CA ILE A 204 -13.52 -2.58 -3.94
C ILE A 204 -12.98 -3.53 -2.87
N VAL A 205 -11.70 -3.87 -2.98
CA VAL A 205 -10.93 -4.51 -1.92
C VAL A 205 -9.87 -3.52 -1.46
N HIS A 206 -9.83 -3.24 -0.17
CA HIS A 206 -8.90 -2.31 0.45
C HIS A 206 -7.94 -3.05 1.39
N PHE A 207 -6.66 -2.95 1.11
CA PHE A 207 -5.59 -3.51 1.92
C PHE A 207 -4.94 -2.42 2.75
N ILE A 208 -4.84 -2.62 4.07
CA ILE A 208 -4.10 -1.74 4.97
C ILE A 208 -2.93 -2.53 5.55
N LEU A 209 -1.72 -2.11 5.24
CA LEU A 209 -0.49 -2.69 5.75
C LEU A 209 0.18 -1.68 6.67
N LEU A 210 0.38 -2.05 7.92
CA LEU A 210 1.10 -1.26 8.91
C LEU A 210 2.39 -1.99 9.26
N HIS A 211 3.52 -1.34 9.02
CA HIS A 211 4.83 -1.85 9.39
C HIS A 211 5.59 -0.77 10.15
N GLU A 212 5.85 -1.02 11.43
CA GLU A 212 6.43 -0.04 12.36
C GLU A 212 5.63 1.27 12.34
N ASP A 213 6.25 2.37 11.87
CA ASP A 213 5.65 3.70 11.78
C ASP A 213 5.11 4.04 10.38
N VAL A 214 5.11 3.09 9.45
CA VAL A 214 4.65 3.28 8.07
C VAL A 214 3.33 2.57 7.84
N SER A 215 2.31 3.32 7.43
CA SER A 215 1.04 2.77 6.95
C SER A 215 0.97 2.87 5.43
N LEU A 216 0.55 1.78 4.78
CA LEU A 216 0.34 1.68 3.35
C LEU A 216 -1.10 1.21 3.10
N GLN A 217 -1.86 2.04 2.40
CA GLN A 217 -3.21 1.70 1.95
C GLN A 217 -3.18 1.40 0.45
N TYR A 218 -3.85 0.33 0.05
CA TYR A 218 -3.92 -0.09 -1.35
C TYR A 218 -5.34 -0.50 -1.73
N PHE A 219 -5.89 0.18 -2.74
CA PHE A 219 -7.25 -0.03 -3.21
C PHE A 219 -7.25 -0.77 -4.55
N ILE A 220 -7.97 -1.89 -4.61
CA ILE A 220 -8.18 -2.66 -5.84
C ILE A 220 -9.66 -2.60 -6.20
N PRO A 221 -10.05 -1.98 -7.32
CA PRO A 221 -11.44 -2.02 -7.76
C PRO A 221 -11.82 -3.44 -8.18
N ALA A 222 -13.05 -3.82 -7.86
CA ALA A 222 -13.62 -5.08 -8.31
C ALA A 222 -13.82 -5.05 -9.84
N LEU A 223 -13.61 -6.20 -10.47
CA LEU A 223 -13.99 -6.46 -11.85
C LEU A 223 -15.50 -6.71 -11.91
N ALA A 224 -16.15 -6.14 -12.93
CA ALA A 224 -17.56 -6.38 -13.23
C ALA A 224 -17.82 -7.82 -13.68
#